data_AF-A0A914RN97-F1
#
_entry.id   AF-A0A914RN97-F1
#
_cell.length_a   1.000
_cell.length_b   1.000
_cell.length_c   1.000
_cell.angle_alpha   90.00
_cell.angle_beta   90.00
_cell.angle_gamma   90.00
#
_symmetry.space_group_name_H-M   'P 1'
#
loop_
_entity.id
_entity.type
_entity.pdbx_description
1 polymer ?
#
loop_
_entity_poly.entity_id
_entity_poly.type
_entity_poly.pdbx_seq_one_letter_code
_entity_poly.pdbx_strand_id
1 'polypeptide(L)' 'MGYMHLACTVEDADRLRENWKLQIGKGARVGVFTHDELVAKFPFINFDDVLLGTYGTFKLR' A
#
# COMPACT_ATOMS: atom_id res chain seq x y z
N MET A 1 -3.91 14.74 -2.63
CA MET A 1 -2.73 14.21 -1.92
C MET A 1 -2.96 12.73 -1.68
N GLY A 2 -2.07 11.87 -2.18
CA GLY A 2 -2.13 10.42 -1.93
C GLY A 2 -1.06 10.03 -0.91
N TYR A 3 -1.33 9.01 -0.10
CA TYR A 3 -0.38 8.48 0.88
C TYR A 3 -0.02 7.04 0.50
N MET A 4 1.26 6.71 0.62
CA MET A 4 1.76 5.37 0.38
C MET A 4 2.39 4.86 1.68
N HIS A 5 1.98 3.68 2.14
CA HIS A 5 2.66 2.96 3.21
C HIS A 5 3.31 1.72 2.63
N LEU A 6 4.58 1.50 2.98
CA LEU A 6 5.37 0.36 2.53
C LEU A 6 5.72 -0.46 3.76
N ALA A 7 5.50 -1.77 3.66
CA ALA A 7 5.86 -2.74 4.68
C ALA A 7 7.11 -3.48 4.23
N CYS A 8 8.18 -3.37 5.03
CA CYS A 8 9.44 -4.05 4.76
C CYS A 8 9.60 -5.37 5.53
N THR A 9 8.73 -5.63 6.50
CA THR A 9 8.74 -6.86 7.30
C THR A 9 7.44 -7.63 7.15
N VAL A 10 7.47 -8.94 7.42
CA VAL A 10 6.27 -9.79 7.38
C VAL A 10 5.23 -9.32 8.40
N GLU A 11 5.68 -8.90 9.58
CA GLU A 11 4.82 -8.36 10.64
C GLU A 11 4.15 -7.05 10.21
N ASP A 12 4.90 -6.13 9.59
CA ASP A 12 4.32 -4.89 9.05
C ASP A 12 3.36 -5.17 7.90
N ALA A 13 3.66 -6.15 7.05
CA ALA A 13 2.80 -6.51 5.92
C ALA A 13 1.45 -7.05 6.40
N ASP A 14 1.45 -7.85 7.47
CA ASP A 14 0.23 -8.37 8.08
C ASP A 14 -0.59 -7.24 8.72
N ARG A 15 0.05 -6.38 9.52
CA ARG A 15 -0.59 -5.17 10.08
C ARG A 15 -1.14 -4.25 8.99
N LEU A 16 -0.41 -4.08 7.89
CA LEU A 16 -0.84 -3.22 6.78
C LEU A 16 -2.07 -3.79 6.09
N ARG A 17 -2.17 -5.12 5.95
CA ARG A 17 -3.38 -5.80 5.44
C ARG A 17 -4.56 -5.64 6.38
N GLU A 18 -4.37 -5.77 7.69
CA GLU A 18 -5.45 -5.57 8.66
C GLU A 18 -5.95 -4.13 8.65
N ASN A 19 -5.03 -3.17 8.65
CA ASN A 19 -5.36 -1.75 8.53
C ASN A 19 -6.07 -1.42 7.23
N TRP A 20 -5.64 -2.01 6.11
CA TRP A 20 -6.28 -1.85 4.81
C TRP A 20 -7.73 -2.36 4.83
N LYS A 21 -7.99 -3.54 5.42
CA LYS A 21 -9.37 -4.06 5.58
C LYS A 21 -10.25 -3.08 6.36
N LEU A 22 -9.73 -2.51 7.45
CA LEU A 22 -10.46 -1.51 8.24
C LEU A 22 -10.72 -0.22 7.44
N GLN A 23 -9.74 0.24 6.66
CA GLN A 23 -9.85 1.43 5.82
C GLN A 23 -10.91 1.25 4.73
N ILE A 24 -10.90 0.11 4.03
CA ILE A 24 -11.92 -0.24 3.03
C ILE A 24 -13.30 -0.34 3.68
N GLY A 25 -13.40 -0.96 4.86
CA GLY A 25 -14.65 -1.03 5.62
C GLY A 25 -15.21 0.33 6.01
N LYS A 26 -14.36 1.34 6.19
CA LYS A 26 -14.74 2.74 6.44
C LYS A 26 -15.00 3.56 5.17
N GLY A 27 -14.95 2.94 3.98
CA GLY A 27 -15.15 3.59 2.69
C GLY A 27 -13.93 4.35 2.18
N ALA A 28 -12.75 4.15 2.77
CA ALA A 28 -11.52 4.73 2.24
C ALA A 28 -11.10 4.00 0.96
N ARG A 29 -10.68 4.76 -0.06
CA ARG A 29 -10.17 4.21 -1.31
C ARG A 29 -8.67 4.00 -1.23
N VAL A 30 -8.30 2.81 -0.76
CA VAL A 30 -6.89 2.39 -0.62
C VAL A 30 -6.67 1.15 -1.46
N GLY A 31 -5.69 1.18 -2.37
CA GLY A 31 -5.25 0.01 -3.11
C GLY A 31 -4.13 -0.70 -2.35
N VAL A 32 -4.20 -2.02 -2.25
CA VAL A 32 -3.05 -2.85 -1.87
C VAL A 32 -2.31 -3.21 -3.15
N PHE A 33 -0.98 -3.16 -3.11
CA PHE A 33 -0.11 -3.55 -4.21
C PHE A 33 0.95 -4.50 -3.67
N THR A 34 1.20 -5.59 -4.40
CA THR A 34 2.34 -6.47 -4.11
C THR A 34 3.65 -5.83 -4.54
N HIS A 35 4.78 -6.39 -4.11
CA HIS A 35 6.11 -5.97 -4.55
C HIS A 35 6.21 -5.82 -6.08
N ASP A 36 5.82 -6.85 -6.84
CA ASP A 36 5.85 -6.81 -8.31
C ASP A 36 4.99 -5.69 -8.89
N GLU A 37 3.80 -5.44 -8.33
CA GLU A 37 2.93 -4.37 -8.79
C GLU A 37 3.49 -2.97 -8.48
N LEU A 38 4.18 -2.83 -7.35
CA LEU A 38 4.87 -1.59 -6.98
C LEU A 38 6.02 -1.30 -7.93
N VAL A 39 6.87 -2.29 -8.20
CA VAL A 39 7.99 -2.18 -9.15
C VAL A 39 7.47 -1.85 -10.55
N ALA A 40 6.40 -2.51 -10.99
CA ALA A 40 5.79 -2.23 -12.30
C ALA A 40 5.17 -0.82 -12.40
N LYS A 41 4.53 -0.32 -11.33
CA LYS A 41 3.91 1.01 -11.31
C LYS A 41 4.92 2.14 -11.07
N PHE A 42 5.94 1.89 -10.28
CA PHE A 42 6.91 2.88 -9.84
C PHE A 42 8.33 2.37 -10.08
N PRO A 43 8.74 2.14 -11.35
CA PRO A 43 10.04 1.56 -11.68
C PRO A 43 11.23 2.44 -11.28
N PHE A 44 10.98 3.68 -10.88
CA PHE A 44 11.98 4.63 -10.43
C PHE A 44 12.23 4.59 -8.91
N ILE A 45 11.44 3.80 -8.16
CA ILE A 45 11.57 3.64 -6.70
C ILE A 45 12.13 2.25 -6.42
N ASN A 46 13.07 2.16 -5.49
CA ASN A 46 13.60 0.88 -5.05
C ASN A 46 12.65 0.23 -4.03
N PHE A 47 12.15 -0.97 -4.35
CA PHE A 47 11.27 -1.76 -3.50
C PHE A 47 11.92 -3.08 -3.04
N ASP A 48 13.23 -3.28 -3.21
CA ASP A 48 13.92 -4.54 -2.88
C ASP A 48 13.57 -5.08 -1.47
N ASP A 49 13.53 -4.18 -0.48
CA ASP A 49 13.20 -4.52 0.91
C ASP A 49 11.69 -4.46 1.22
N VAL A 50 10.84 -4.14 0.24
CA VAL A 50 9.41 -3.92 0.43
C VAL A 50 8.63 -5.16 0.04
N LEU A 51 7.92 -5.75 0.99
CA LEU A 51 7.09 -6.92 0.76
C LEU A 51 5.68 -6.55 0.26
N LEU A 52 5.13 -5.43 0.75
CA LEU A 52 3.77 -5.01 0.44
C LEU A 52 3.61 -3.49 0.55
N GLY A 53 2.80 -2.91 -0.32
CA GLY A 53 2.45 -1.50 -0.26
C GLY A 53 0.96 -1.26 -0.22
N THR A 54 0.54 -0.19 0.45
CA THR A 54 -0.79 0.38 0.29
C THR A 54 -0.67 1.78 -0.26
N TYR A 55 -1.53 2.12 -1.22
CA TYR A 55 -1.60 3.44 -1.79
C TYR A 55 -3.03 3.97 -1.68
N GLY A 56 -3.22 4.94 -0.81
CA GLY A 56 -4.48 5.64 -0.59
C GLY A 56 -4.52 6.91 -1.41
N THR A 57 -5.48 7.02 -2.32
CA THR A 57 -5.74 8.28 -3.03
C THR A 57 -6.94 8.97 -2.42
N PHE A 58 -6.75 10.14 -1.82
CA PHE A 58 -7.84 11.08 -1.63
C PHE A 58 -8.19 11.68 -3.00
N LYS A 59 -9.20 11.10 -3.67
CA LYS A 59 -9.97 11.87 -4.64
C LYS A 59 -10.96 12.71 -3.83
N LEU A 60 -10.67 14.00 -3.63
CA LEU A 60 -11.76 14.96 -3.46
C LEU A 60 -12.59 14.87 -4.76
N ARG A 61 -13.89 14.62 -4.61
CA ARG A 61 -14.84 14.77 -5.70
C ARG A 61 -14.93 16.24 -6.11
#